data_AF-A0A833JHM5-F1
#
_entry.id   AF-A0A833JHM5-F1
#
_cell.length_a   1.000
_cell.length_b   1.000
_cell.length_c   1.000
_cell.angle_alpha   90.00
_cell.angle_beta   90.00
_cell.angle_gamma   90.00
#
_symmetry.space_group_name_H-M   'P 1'
#
loop_
_entity.id
_entity.type
_entity.pdbx_description
1 polymer ?
#
loop_
_entity_poly.entity_id
_entity_poly.type
_entity_poly.pdbx_seq_one_letter_code
_entity_poly.pdbx_strand_id
1 'polypeptide(L)'
;MDAHLSDECAPLQLGDTNTSKISTASDAQIEKMYKERFGFYLPILDRFKYLLSNREDWEGNFEKSDTMYHKNFPEFKILRSKPEKFRGEGFSCFFLAWDENHTGTLLFKHHNTVVYKCEYFWGNQLSHFFPYPKENSPDWNELYGSYYYYYFDLDSLSGKLFQLLYPNLYIEAIFENSRVLPILVFSSNNEKEEFNHYLKENKSKCLEKKSWDIFAEKPLPSEKKLKEDYYMMIVANAKYLSKFYQVYGDWKRNSWPH
;
A
#
# COMPACT_ATOMS: atom_id res chain seq x y z
N MET A 1 -31.01 -52.26 16.55
CA MET A 1 -31.64 -51.01 17.03
C MET A 1 -30.65 -49.94 16.62
N ASP A 2 -30.75 -49.55 15.36
CA ASP A 2 -29.71 -48.80 14.66
C ASP A 2 -29.93 -47.31 14.90
N ALA A 3 -28.95 -46.67 15.54
CA ALA A 3 -28.91 -45.23 15.74
C ALA A 3 -28.28 -44.59 14.50
N HIS A 4 -29.11 -44.06 13.61
CA HIS A 4 -28.68 -43.21 12.51
C HIS A 4 -28.27 -41.82 13.05
N LEU A 5 -27.03 -41.44 12.72
CA LEU A 5 -26.49 -40.09 12.79
C LEU A 5 -27.35 -39.15 11.92
N SER A 6 -27.83 -38.05 12.50
CA SER A 6 -28.43 -36.94 11.75
C SER A 6 -27.43 -35.80 11.65
N ASP A 7 -26.85 -35.63 10.45
CA ASP A 7 -26.11 -34.43 10.06
C ASP A 7 -27.08 -33.25 9.94
N GLU A 8 -26.91 -32.23 10.78
CA GLU A 8 -27.61 -30.95 10.68
C GLU A 8 -26.95 -30.08 9.58
N CYS A 9 -27.59 -30.01 8.41
CA CYS A 9 -27.21 -29.08 7.34
C CYS A 9 -28.20 -27.90 7.33
N ALA A 10 -27.71 -26.69 7.63
CA ALA A 10 -28.53 -25.47 7.67
C ALA A 10 -28.90 -25.01 6.23
N PRO A 11 -30.19 -24.75 5.92
CA PRO A 11 -30.60 -24.32 4.58
C PRO A 11 -30.30 -22.84 4.34
N LEU A 12 -29.57 -22.52 3.27
CA LEU A 12 -29.39 -21.15 2.75
C LEU A 12 -30.49 -20.85 1.72
N GLN A 13 -31.23 -19.76 1.92
CA GLN A 13 -32.38 -19.35 1.10
C GLN A 13 -31.90 -18.57 -0.14
N LEU A 14 -32.10 -19.11 -1.34
CA LEU A 14 -31.81 -18.46 -2.62
C LEU A 14 -32.94 -17.48 -2.97
N GLY A 15 -32.56 -16.25 -3.31
CA GLY A 15 -33.47 -15.14 -3.62
C GLY A 15 -34.34 -15.38 -4.85
N ASP A 16 -35.62 -15.06 -4.68
CA ASP A 16 -36.74 -14.95 -5.63
C ASP A 16 -36.47 -15.31 -7.11
N THR A 17 -36.61 -16.60 -7.40
CA THR A 17 -37.23 -17.03 -8.67
C THR A 17 -38.19 -18.15 -8.31
N ASN A 18 -39.49 -17.92 -8.54
CA ASN A 18 -40.57 -18.88 -8.30
C ASN A 18 -40.26 -20.22 -8.99
N THR A 19 -39.59 -21.11 -8.27
CA THR A 19 -39.36 -22.50 -8.65
C THR A 19 -39.94 -23.33 -7.54
N SER A 20 -40.99 -24.09 -7.88
CA SER A 20 -41.62 -25.03 -6.96
C SER A 20 -40.63 -26.09 -6.51
N LYS A 21 -40.67 -26.39 -5.21
CA LYS A 21 -39.89 -27.37 -4.42
C LYS A 21 -38.77 -26.74 -3.61
N ILE A 22 -38.87 -26.96 -2.30
CA ILE A 22 -37.80 -26.88 -1.32
C ILE A 22 -36.70 -27.84 -1.81
N SER A 23 -35.83 -27.39 -2.71
CA SER A 23 -34.61 -28.09 -3.05
C SER A 23 -33.48 -27.40 -2.29
N THR A 24 -32.88 -28.12 -1.36
CA THR A 24 -31.58 -27.73 -0.83
C THR A 24 -30.61 -27.62 -2.00
N ALA A 25 -29.71 -26.62 -1.96
CA ALA A 25 -28.66 -26.51 -2.96
C ALA A 25 -27.93 -27.86 -3.07
N SER A 26 -27.70 -28.35 -4.29
CA SER A 26 -26.97 -29.59 -4.49
C SER A 26 -25.51 -29.42 -4.02
N ASP A 27 -24.83 -30.52 -3.68
CA ASP A 27 -23.44 -30.47 -3.26
C ASP A 27 -22.54 -29.74 -4.28
N ALA A 28 -22.82 -29.89 -5.58
CA ALA A 28 -22.11 -29.18 -6.64
C ALA A 28 -22.39 -27.66 -6.63
N GLN A 29 -23.60 -27.23 -6.29
CA GLN A 29 -23.95 -25.81 -6.14
C GLN A 29 -23.29 -25.23 -4.88
N ILE A 30 -23.30 -25.97 -3.78
CA ILE A 30 -22.64 -25.60 -2.53
C ILE A 30 -21.12 -25.47 -2.76
N GLU A 31 -20.50 -26.47 -3.39
CA GLU A 31 -19.08 -26.45 -3.73
C GLU A 31 -18.74 -25.28 -4.66
N LYS A 32 -19.57 -25.00 -5.67
CA LYS A 32 -19.39 -23.85 -6.56
C LYS A 32 -19.47 -22.53 -5.79
N MET A 33 -20.47 -22.35 -4.92
CA MET A 33 -20.61 -21.16 -4.09
C MET A 33 -19.42 -20.98 -3.15
N TYR A 34 -18.91 -22.07 -2.55
CA TYR A 34 -17.70 -22.01 -1.74
C TYR A 34 -16.46 -21.70 -2.57
N LYS A 35 -16.33 -22.28 -3.77
CA LYS A 35 -15.21 -21.98 -4.68
C LYS A 35 -15.19 -20.53 -5.12
N GLU A 36 -16.36 -19.95 -5.38
CA GLU A 36 -16.52 -18.53 -5.69
C GLU A 36 -16.24 -17.66 -4.46
N ARG A 37 -16.84 -17.98 -3.31
CA ARG A 37 -16.67 -17.23 -2.06
C ARG A 37 -15.23 -17.20 -1.56
N PHE A 38 -14.48 -18.28 -1.72
CA PHE A 38 -13.08 -18.37 -1.31
C PHE A 38 -12.08 -18.06 -2.44
N GLY A 39 -12.58 -17.68 -3.63
CA GLY A 39 -11.76 -17.29 -4.77
C GLY A 39 -10.88 -18.41 -5.33
N PHE A 40 -11.29 -19.68 -5.22
CA PHE A 40 -10.51 -20.83 -5.71
C PHE A 40 -10.32 -20.82 -7.23
N TYR A 41 -11.16 -20.09 -7.98
CA TYR A 41 -11.00 -19.89 -9.41
C TYR A 41 -10.13 -18.68 -9.78
N LEU A 42 -9.75 -17.86 -8.81
CA LEU A 42 -8.91 -16.70 -9.07
C LEU A 42 -7.46 -17.15 -9.33
N PRO A 43 -6.76 -16.51 -10.28
CA PRO A 43 -5.31 -16.59 -10.34
C PRO A 43 -4.69 -16.27 -8.98
N ILE A 44 -3.58 -16.93 -8.63
CA ILE A 44 -2.98 -16.84 -7.29
C ILE A 44 -2.73 -15.39 -6.85
N LEU A 45 -2.34 -14.51 -7.78
CA LEU A 45 -2.11 -13.09 -7.50
C LEU A 45 -3.40 -12.35 -7.15
N ASP A 46 -4.49 -12.62 -7.85
CA ASP A 46 -5.80 -12.02 -7.58
C ASP A 46 -6.39 -12.56 -6.28
N ARG A 47 -6.17 -13.85 -5.99
CA ARG A 47 -6.50 -14.43 -4.68
C ARG A 47 -5.70 -13.75 -3.57
N PHE A 48 -4.41 -13.48 -3.75
CA PHE A 48 -3.64 -12.67 -2.79
C PHE A 48 -4.25 -11.29 -2.57
N LYS A 49 -4.61 -10.56 -3.63
CA LYS A 49 -5.25 -9.23 -3.50
C LYS A 49 -6.56 -9.31 -2.73
N TYR A 50 -7.38 -10.33 -3.02
CA TYR A 50 -8.63 -10.58 -2.31
C TYR A 50 -8.37 -10.80 -0.80
N LEU A 51 -7.45 -11.72 -0.45
CA LEU A 51 -7.13 -12.02 0.94
C LEU A 51 -6.54 -10.83 1.69
N LEU A 52 -5.71 -10.00 1.05
CA LEU A 52 -5.13 -8.79 1.65
C LEU A 52 -6.19 -7.73 2.02
N SER A 53 -7.40 -7.82 1.50
CA SER A 53 -8.47 -6.87 1.80
C SER A 53 -9.07 -7.08 3.20
N ASN A 54 -8.84 -8.23 3.83
CA ASN A 54 -9.38 -8.59 5.15
C ASN A 54 -8.26 -8.67 6.19
N ARG A 55 -7.93 -7.55 6.84
CA ARG A 55 -6.84 -7.48 7.83
C ARG A 55 -6.97 -8.50 8.97
N GLU A 56 -8.18 -8.72 9.47
CA GLU A 56 -8.43 -9.59 10.63
C GLU A 56 -8.06 -11.06 10.40
N ASP A 57 -8.01 -11.48 9.13
CA ASP A 57 -7.64 -12.83 8.73
C ASP A 57 -6.12 -13.03 8.58
N TRP A 58 -5.31 -11.97 8.76
CA TRP A 58 -3.85 -12.06 8.75
C TRP A 58 -3.28 -12.09 10.16
N GLU A 59 -2.26 -12.93 10.34
CA GLU A 59 -1.52 -13.04 11.59
C GLU A 59 -0.04 -12.69 11.40
N GLY A 60 0.52 -12.08 12.45
CA GLY A 60 1.87 -11.52 12.44
C GLY A 60 1.89 -10.02 12.17
N ASN A 61 3.05 -9.43 12.44
CA ASN A 61 3.38 -8.06 12.07
C ASN A 61 4.88 -7.96 11.78
N PHE A 62 5.27 -7.02 10.93
CA PHE A 62 6.69 -6.82 10.57
C PHE A 62 7.50 -6.08 11.65
N GLU A 63 6.87 -5.69 12.77
CA GLU A 63 7.58 -5.13 13.91
C GLU A 63 8.27 -6.23 14.74
N LYS A 64 7.60 -7.37 14.93
CA LYS A 64 8.04 -8.46 15.81
C LYS A 64 8.45 -9.74 15.07
N SER A 65 8.00 -9.90 13.83
CA SER A 65 8.21 -11.11 13.02
C SER A 65 8.66 -10.75 11.61
N ASP A 66 9.44 -11.61 10.98
CA ASP A 66 9.76 -11.49 9.55
C ASP A 66 8.69 -12.14 8.65
N THR A 67 7.59 -12.64 9.23
CA THR A 67 6.56 -13.38 8.51
C THR A 67 5.16 -12.94 8.92
N MET A 68 4.31 -12.75 7.92
CA MET A 68 2.85 -12.71 8.06
C MET A 68 2.22 -13.85 7.25
N TYR A 69 1.12 -14.40 7.74
CA TYR A 69 0.37 -15.46 7.04
C TYR A 69 -1.14 -15.31 7.23
N HIS A 70 -1.91 -15.86 6.31
CA HIS A 70 -3.37 -15.87 6.41
C HIS A 70 -3.85 -17.01 7.32
N LYS A 71 -4.73 -16.74 8.28
CA LYS A 71 -5.21 -17.71 9.29
C LYS A 71 -5.91 -18.91 8.67
N ASN A 72 -6.81 -18.65 7.73
CA ASN A 72 -7.61 -19.70 7.07
C ASN A 72 -6.88 -20.35 5.88
N PHE A 73 -5.81 -19.72 5.38
CA PHE A 73 -5.08 -20.15 4.18
C PHE A 73 -3.57 -19.97 4.42
N PRO A 74 -2.98 -20.72 5.37
CA PRO A 74 -1.60 -20.51 5.82
C PRO A 74 -0.56 -20.75 4.73
N GLU A 75 -0.93 -21.32 3.59
CA GLU A 75 -0.11 -21.38 2.38
C GLU A 75 0.17 -20.00 1.77
N PHE A 76 -0.65 -18.98 2.05
CA PHE A 76 -0.42 -17.59 1.67
C PHE A 76 0.41 -16.89 2.76
N LYS A 77 1.65 -16.56 2.42
CA LYS A 77 2.60 -15.93 3.34
C LYS A 77 3.28 -14.73 2.72
N ILE A 78 3.65 -13.77 3.56
CA ILE A 78 4.50 -12.65 3.18
C ILE A 78 5.72 -12.67 4.10
N LEU A 79 6.89 -12.78 3.50
CA LEU A 79 8.17 -12.86 4.20
C LEU A 79 8.99 -11.61 3.94
N ARG A 80 9.59 -11.08 5.00
CA ARG A 80 10.51 -9.95 4.96
C ARG A 80 11.94 -10.47 4.79
N SER A 81 12.66 -9.95 3.79
CA SER A 81 14.11 -10.17 3.68
C SER A 81 14.85 -9.39 4.76
N LYS A 82 16.13 -9.73 4.97
CA LYS A 82 17.00 -8.93 5.83
C LYS A 82 17.02 -7.47 5.34
N PRO A 83 16.96 -6.49 6.25
CA PRO A 83 17.03 -5.08 5.92
C PRO A 83 18.46 -4.69 5.52
N GLU A 84 18.58 -3.86 4.51
CA GLU A 84 19.80 -3.24 4.04
C GLU A 84 19.76 -1.74 4.32
N LYS A 85 20.91 -1.14 4.65
CA LYS A 85 20.98 0.31 4.91
C LYS A 85 20.63 1.08 3.65
N PHE A 86 19.72 2.03 3.80
CA PHE A 86 19.22 2.86 2.73
C PHE A 86 19.55 4.33 3.00
N ARG A 87 20.08 5.02 1.98
CA ARG A 87 20.50 6.43 2.11
C ARG A 87 19.33 7.43 2.08
N GLY A 88 18.11 6.94 1.91
CA GLY A 88 16.89 7.74 1.89
C GLY A 88 16.58 8.31 0.51
N GLU A 89 15.31 8.62 0.30
CA GLU A 89 14.78 9.35 -0.87
C GLU A 89 14.10 10.65 -0.41
N GLY A 90 13.58 11.45 -1.35
CA GLY A 90 12.88 12.70 -1.04
C GLY A 90 11.80 12.54 0.05
N PHE A 91 11.00 11.46 0.04
CA PHE A 91 9.98 11.24 1.07
C PHE A 91 10.58 10.93 2.45
N SER A 92 11.83 10.48 2.50
CA SER A 92 12.49 10.12 3.74
C SER A 92 12.94 11.33 4.56
N CYS A 93 13.07 12.51 3.94
CA CYS A 93 13.34 13.79 4.60
C CYS A 93 12.25 14.24 5.56
N PHE A 94 11.09 13.57 5.55
CA PHE A 94 9.97 13.82 6.45
C PHE A 94 10.05 12.95 7.73
N PHE A 95 11.05 12.09 7.84
CA PHE A 95 11.38 11.37 9.08
C PHE A 95 12.52 12.05 9.85
N LEU A 96 12.47 11.96 11.18
CA LEU A 96 13.46 12.56 12.07
C LEU A 96 14.86 11.96 11.91
N ALA A 97 14.95 10.64 11.67
CA ALA A 97 16.20 9.88 11.56
C ALA A 97 16.41 9.37 10.12
N TRP A 98 16.54 10.29 9.16
CA TRP A 98 16.62 9.95 7.73
C TRP A 98 17.87 9.14 7.33
N ASP A 99 18.91 9.09 8.17
CA ASP A 99 20.12 8.30 7.93
C ASP A 99 20.10 6.89 8.57
N GLU A 100 19.00 6.54 9.25
CA GLU A 100 18.73 5.21 9.83
C GLU A 100 17.66 4.43 9.04
N ASN A 101 17.44 4.80 7.79
CA ASN A 101 16.49 4.13 6.93
C ASN A 101 17.02 2.79 6.41
N HIS A 102 16.11 1.86 6.23
CA HIS A 102 16.40 0.54 5.66
C HIS A 102 15.43 0.21 4.55
N THR A 103 15.89 -0.58 3.60
CA THR A 103 15.05 -1.19 2.57
C THR A 103 15.31 -2.69 2.49
N GLY A 104 14.44 -3.39 1.80
CA GLY A 104 14.61 -4.81 1.50
C GLY A 104 13.48 -5.29 0.62
N THR A 105 13.29 -6.60 0.54
CA THR A 105 12.27 -7.24 -0.30
C THR A 105 11.23 -7.97 0.55
N LEU A 106 9.97 -7.76 0.23
CA LEU A 106 8.85 -8.59 0.64
C LEU A 106 8.61 -9.68 -0.40
N LEU A 107 8.57 -10.93 0.07
CA LEU A 107 8.36 -12.12 -0.74
C LEU A 107 6.97 -12.67 -0.46
N PHE A 108 6.08 -12.56 -1.43
CA PHE A 108 4.74 -13.14 -1.38
C PHE A 108 4.84 -14.58 -1.85
N LYS A 109 4.53 -15.51 -0.95
CA LYS A 109 4.63 -16.95 -1.20
C LYS A 109 3.28 -17.62 -1.19
N HIS A 110 3.06 -18.47 -2.17
CA HIS A 110 2.03 -19.50 -2.15
C HIS A 110 2.72 -20.85 -1.95
N HIS A 111 2.44 -21.52 -0.83
CA HIS A 111 3.28 -22.57 -0.28
C HIS A 111 4.74 -22.12 -0.15
N ASN A 112 5.66 -22.75 -0.90
CA ASN A 112 7.08 -22.39 -0.91
C ASN A 112 7.50 -21.56 -2.13
N THR A 113 6.58 -21.33 -3.07
CA THR A 113 6.86 -20.63 -4.32
C THR A 113 6.65 -19.13 -4.14
N VAL A 114 7.66 -18.32 -4.48
CA VAL A 114 7.52 -16.86 -4.54
C VAL A 114 6.75 -16.50 -5.81
N VAL A 115 5.55 -15.94 -5.64
CA VAL A 115 4.67 -15.55 -6.75
C VAL A 115 4.72 -14.06 -7.05
N TYR A 116 5.13 -13.25 -6.08
CA TYR A 116 5.30 -11.81 -6.24
C TYR A 116 6.39 -11.29 -5.29
N LYS A 117 7.04 -10.20 -5.70
CA LYS A 117 8.03 -9.48 -4.90
C LYS A 117 7.75 -7.99 -4.99
N CYS A 118 7.90 -7.29 -3.88
CA CYS A 118 8.01 -5.84 -3.88
C CYS A 118 9.06 -5.41 -2.87
N GLU A 119 9.60 -4.21 -3.02
CA GLU A 119 10.48 -3.64 -2.02
C GLU A 119 9.67 -3.14 -0.82
N TYR A 120 10.33 -2.98 0.32
CA TYR A 120 9.79 -2.29 1.48
C TYR A 120 10.72 -1.17 1.93
N PHE A 121 10.15 -0.18 2.59
CA PHE A 121 10.84 0.85 3.34
C PHE A 121 10.60 0.62 4.84
N TRP A 122 11.66 0.78 5.62
CA TRP A 122 11.62 0.72 7.07
C TRP A 122 12.42 1.89 7.67
N GLY A 123 11.71 2.89 8.19
CA GLY A 123 12.29 4.08 8.82
C GLY A 123 12.29 3.97 10.34
N ASN A 124 13.43 4.29 10.99
CA ASN A 124 13.58 4.13 12.43
C ASN A 124 13.02 5.32 13.24
N GLN A 125 12.69 5.05 14.51
CA GLN A 125 12.08 5.88 15.57
C GLN A 125 10.55 5.86 15.75
N LEU A 126 9.75 5.34 14.81
CA LEU A 126 8.28 5.31 14.95
C LEU A 126 7.59 4.11 14.26
N SER A 127 8.30 2.99 14.05
CA SER A 127 7.75 1.78 13.42
C SER A 127 7.14 1.99 12.02
N HIS A 128 7.72 2.87 11.21
CA HIS A 128 7.23 3.10 9.86
C HIS A 128 7.72 2.01 8.91
N PHE A 129 6.88 1.00 8.71
CA PHE A 129 7.10 -0.10 7.78
C PHE A 129 6.02 -0.11 6.72
N PHE A 130 6.38 0.10 5.46
CA PHE A 130 5.45 0.03 4.33
C PHE A 130 6.12 -0.56 3.09
N PRO A 131 5.34 -1.15 2.16
CA PRO A 131 5.83 -1.47 0.83
C PRO A 131 6.41 -0.22 0.18
N TYR A 132 7.53 -0.33 -0.52
CA TYR A 132 8.17 0.82 -1.13
C TYR A 132 7.20 1.46 -2.15
N PRO A 133 6.92 2.77 -2.06
CA PRO A 133 5.98 3.44 -2.94
C PRO A 133 6.51 3.46 -4.37
N LYS A 134 5.61 3.45 -5.35
CA LYS A 134 5.98 3.62 -6.76
C LYS A 134 6.31 5.08 -7.04
N GLU A 135 7.14 5.31 -8.05
CA GLU A 135 7.46 6.64 -8.55
C GLU A 135 6.70 6.95 -9.83
N ASN A 136 6.24 8.18 -9.99
CA ASN A 136 5.71 8.67 -11.25
C ASN A 136 6.10 10.13 -11.48
N SER A 137 6.19 10.53 -12.75
CA SER A 137 6.48 11.89 -13.17
C SER A 137 5.34 12.39 -14.08
N PRO A 138 4.86 13.63 -13.91
CA PRO A 138 3.93 14.24 -14.85
C PRO A 138 4.58 14.65 -16.18
N ASP A 139 5.84 14.25 -16.43
CA ASP A 139 6.62 14.53 -17.64
C ASP A 139 6.87 16.04 -17.84
N TRP A 140 7.15 16.75 -16.75
CA TRP A 140 7.51 18.17 -16.76
C TRP A 140 8.99 18.39 -17.06
N ASN A 141 9.54 17.69 -18.06
CA ASN A 141 10.97 17.67 -18.39
C ASN A 141 11.63 19.05 -18.25
N GLU A 142 12.57 19.16 -17.30
CA GLU A 142 13.43 20.34 -17.15
C GLU A 142 14.90 19.91 -17.16
N LEU A 143 15.76 20.83 -17.59
CA LEU A 143 17.21 20.62 -17.81
C LEU A 143 17.97 20.13 -16.56
N TYR A 144 17.43 20.25 -15.35
CA TYR A 144 18.16 20.02 -14.09
C TYR A 144 17.42 19.18 -13.02
N GLY A 145 16.38 18.43 -13.40
CA GLY A 145 15.75 17.50 -12.47
C GLY A 145 14.43 16.96 -12.96
N SER A 146 14.16 15.69 -12.67
CA SER A 146 12.84 15.10 -12.87
C SER A 146 11.93 15.53 -11.72
N TYR A 147 10.78 16.12 -12.04
CA TYR A 147 9.69 16.28 -11.09
C TYR A 147 9.00 14.94 -10.94
N TYR A 148 8.99 14.38 -9.74
CA TYR A 148 8.30 13.11 -9.50
C TYR A 148 7.56 13.15 -8.16
N TYR A 149 6.60 12.25 -8.04
CA TYR A 149 5.88 11.99 -6.81
C TYR A 149 5.86 10.50 -6.50
N TYR A 150 5.77 10.18 -5.22
CA TYR A 150 5.60 8.82 -4.74
C TYR A 150 4.13 8.49 -4.58
N TYR A 151 3.74 7.26 -4.90
CA TYR A 151 2.36 6.85 -4.77
C TYR A 151 2.14 5.37 -4.47
N PHE A 152 0.96 5.08 -3.93
CA PHE A 152 0.36 3.76 -3.88
C PHE A 152 -0.84 3.69 -4.82
N ASP A 153 -0.98 2.54 -5.47
CA ASP A 153 -2.16 2.15 -6.26
C ASP A 153 -2.84 1.00 -5.51
N LEU A 154 -4.00 1.27 -4.92
CA LEU A 154 -4.71 0.34 -4.03
C LEU A 154 -5.27 -0.90 -4.75
N ASP A 155 -5.24 -0.94 -6.08
CA ASP A 155 -5.55 -2.15 -6.87
C ASP A 155 -4.32 -3.05 -7.12
N SER A 156 -3.12 -2.56 -6.78
CA SER A 156 -1.89 -3.34 -6.83
C SER A 156 -1.68 -4.15 -5.55
N LEU A 157 -0.89 -5.24 -5.63
CA LEU A 157 -0.56 -6.06 -4.45
C LEU A 157 0.14 -5.26 -3.34
N SER A 158 1.11 -4.41 -3.71
CA SER A 158 1.78 -3.53 -2.75
C SER A 158 0.83 -2.49 -2.16
N GLY A 159 -0.13 -1.96 -2.94
CA GLY A 159 -1.15 -1.05 -2.42
C GLY A 159 -2.14 -1.74 -1.47
N LYS A 160 -2.58 -2.96 -1.77
CA LYS A 160 -3.41 -3.76 -0.85
C LYS A 160 -2.66 -4.08 0.44
N LEU A 161 -1.37 -4.42 0.36
CA LEU A 161 -0.57 -4.61 1.57
C LEU A 161 -0.40 -3.30 2.36
N PHE A 162 -0.19 -2.17 1.69
CA PHE A 162 -0.15 -0.86 2.36
C PHE A 162 -1.46 -0.58 3.11
N GLN A 163 -2.61 -0.82 2.46
CA GLN A 163 -3.94 -0.68 3.08
C GLN A 163 -4.15 -1.63 4.27
N LEU A 164 -3.66 -2.87 4.20
CA LEU A 164 -3.73 -3.82 5.30
C LEU A 164 -2.96 -3.33 6.53
N LEU A 165 -1.74 -2.80 6.32
CA LEU A 165 -0.89 -2.26 7.38
C LEU A 165 -1.48 -0.98 7.97
N TYR A 166 -2.06 -0.13 7.11
CA TYR A 166 -2.60 1.19 7.44
C TYR A 166 -4.08 1.34 7.01
N PRO A 167 -5.03 0.70 7.74
CA PRO A 167 -6.44 0.63 7.36
C PRO A 167 -7.14 1.97 7.47
N ASN A 168 -6.71 2.81 8.41
CA ASN A 168 -7.09 4.20 8.49
C ASN A 168 -6.16 4.99 7.57
N LEU A 169 -6.51 5.05 6.28
CA LEU A 169 -5.78 5.78 5.23
C LEU A 169 -5.71 7.31 5.47
N TYR A 170 -6.23 7.79 6.60
CA TYR A 170 -5.80 9.07 7.18
C TYR A 170 -4.34 8.95 7.63
N ILE A 171 -3.45 8.94 6.64
CA ILE A 171 -1.99 9.09 6.77
C ILE A 171 -1.69 10.30 7.66
N GLU A 172 -2.57 11.31 7.68
CA GLU A 172 -2.46 12.50 8.53
C GLU A 172 -2.46 12.21 10.05
N ALA A 173 -3.08 11.11 10.50
CA ALA A 173 -3.22 10.78 11.94
C ALA A 173 -2.20 9.75 12.45
N ILE A 174 -1.52 9.01 11.58
CA ILE A 174 -0.56 7.97 11.98
C ILE A 174 0.77 8.58 12.47
N PHE A 175 1.04 9.83 12.10
CA PHE A 175 2.27 10.53 12.39
C PHE A 175 2.04 11.64 13.43
N GLU A 176 1.55 11.30 14.63
CA GLU A 176 1.25 12.28 15.70
C GLU A 176 2.45 13.19 16.08
N ASN A 177 3.68 12.84 15.68
CA ASN A 177 4.89 13.66 15.86
C ASN A 177 5.71 13.90 14.57
N SER A 178 5.21 13.49 13.40
CA SER A 178 5.87 13.70 12.10
C SER A 178 4.90 14.33 11.12
N ARG A 179 5.39 15.23 10.26
CA ARG A 179 4.53 15.79 9.21
C ARG A 179 3.98 14.66 8.33
N VAL A 180 2.82 14.93 7.73
CA VAL A 180 2.15 14.07 6.76
C VAL A 180 3.16 13.45 5.78
N LEU A 181 3.14 12.13 5.62
CA LEU A 181 3.98 11.41 4.64
C LEU A 181 3.52 11.82 3.23
N PRO A 182 4.33 12.51 2.42
CA PRO A 182 3.89 13.05 1.13
C PRO A 182 3.90 11.98 0.02
N ILE A 183 3.20 10.88 0.27
CA ILE A 183 2.96 9.80 -0.68
C ILE A 183 1.47 9.85 -1.04
N LEU A 184 1.18 9.84 -2.34
CA LEU A 184 -0.17 9.95 -2.88
C LEU A 184 -0.82 8.56 -2.89
N VAL A 185 -2.12 8.47 -2.60
CA VAL A 185 -2.82 7.18 -2.57
C VAL A 185 -3.93 7.18 -3.62
N PHE A 186 -3.81 6.35 -4.65
CA PHE A 186 -4.82 6.22 -5.69
C PHE A 186 -5.61 4.94 -5.48
N SER A 187 -6.92 5.02 -5.66
CA SER A 187 -7.82 3.86 -5.67
C SER A 187 -7.50 2.90 -6.81
N SER A 188 -7.08 3.43 -7.96
CA SER A 188 -6.73 2.67 -9.16
C SER A 188 -5.69 3.41 -10.01
N ASN A 189 -5.12 2.71 -10.99
CA ASN A 189 -4.25 3.35 -11.97
C ASN A 189 -4.99 4.41 -12.82
N ASN A 190 -6.30 4.26 -13.07
CA ASN A 190 -7.07 5.25 -13.82
C ASN A 190 -7.12 6.60 -13.09
N GLU A 191 -7.40 6.59 -11.79
CA GLU A 191 -7.41 7.80 -10.95
C GLU A 191 -6.03 8.48 -10.93
N LYS A 192 -4.94 7.69 -10.94
CA LYS A 192 -3.57 8.21 -11.06
C LYS A 192 -3.35 8.91 -12.41
N GLU A 193 -3.87 8.37 -13.52
CA GLU A 193 -3.75 9.02 -14.82
C GLU A 193 -4.60 10.30 -14.94
N GLU A 194 -5.77 10.34 -14.34
CA GLU A 194 -6.58 11.57 -14.24
C GLU A 194 -5.83 12.67 -13.48
N PHE A 195 -5.17 12.31 -12.38
CA PHE A 195 -4.33 13.25 -11.65
C PHE A 195 -3.11 13.71 -12.45
N ASN A 196 -2.48 12.81 -13.23
CA ASN A 196 -1.39 13.21 -14.14
C ASN A 196 -1.85 14.23 -15.18
N HIS A 197 -3.04 14.02 -15.75
CA HIS A 197 -3.64 14.97 -16.68
C HIS A 197 -3.87 16.32 -15.99
N TYR A 198 -4.46 16.32 -14.80
CA TYR A 198 -4.65 17.53 -13.99
C TYR A 198 -3.33 18.27 -13.73
N LEU A 199 -2.26 17.55 -13.37
CA LEU A 199 -0.94 18.15 -13.14
C LEU A 199 -0.39 18.82 -14.39
N LYS A 200 -0.53 18.21 -15.57
CA LYS A 200 -0.07 18.80 -16.84
C LYS A 200 -0.75 20.14 -17.12
N GLU A 201 -2.05 20.24 -16.84
CA GLU A 201 -2.83 21.48 -17.04
C GLU A 201 -2.58 22.53 -15.94
N ASN A 202 -2.11 22.12 -14.76
CA ASN A 202 -1.98 22.96 -13.57
C ASN A 202 -0.54 23.07 -13.05
N LYS A 203 0.47 22.99 -13.93
CA LYS A 203 1.90 23.05 -13.56
C LYS A 203 2.23 24.29 -12.72
N SER A 204 1.83 25.49 -13.17
CA SER A 204 2.10 26.75 -12.46
C SER A 204 1.52 26.74 -11.03
N LYS A 205 0.25 26.36 -10.91
CA LYS A 205 -0.45 26.22 -9.63
C LYS A 205 0.28 25.29 -8.66
N CYS A 206 0.88 24.21 -9.16
CA CYS A 206 1.69 23.32 -8.33
C CYS A 206 3.00 23.97 -7.87
N LEU A 207 3.72 24.63 -8.78
CA LEU A 207 5.00 25.27 -8.46
C LEU A 207 4.84 26.44 -7.48
N GLU A 208 3.71 27.15 -7.52
CA GLU A 208 3.35 28.25 -6.61
C GLU A 208 3.04 27.80 -5.17
N LYS A 209 2.76 26.52 -4.92
CA LYS A 209 2.53 26.02 -3.55
C LYS A 209 3.77 26.23 -2.69
N LYS A 210 3.57 26.68 -1.46
CA LYS A 210 4.62 26.74 -0.45
C LYS A 210 5.03 25.32 -0.06
N SER A 211 6.32 25.01 -0.14
CA SER A 211 6.82 23.72 0.35
C SER A 211 6.72 23.64 1.87
N TRP A 212 6.53 22.44 2.40
CA TRP A 212 6.67 22.22 3.84
C TRP A 212 8.14 22.32 4.26
N ASP A 213 8.38 22.74 5.50
CA ASP A 213 9.69 22.53 6.14
C ASP A 213 9.95 21.02 6.29
N ILE A 214 11.20 20.64 6.10
CA ILE A 214 11.67 19.26 6.08
C ILE A 214 12.64 19.03 7.23
N PHE A 215 12.65 17.84 7.83
CA PHE A 215 13.50 17.58 9.00
C PHE A 215 14.98 17.49 8.64
N ALA A 216 15.28 17.04 7.43
CA ALA A 216 16.65 17.01 6.91
C ALA A 216 17.35 18.37 7.07
N GLU A 217 16.67 19.51 6.87
CA GLU A 217 17.25 20.85 7.04
C GLU A 217 17.77 21.13 8.47
N LYS A 218 17.41 20.32 9.47
CA LYS A 218 18.03 20.38 10.80
C LYS A 218 19.35 19.61 10.77
N PRO A 219 20.48 20.24 11.14
CA PRO A 219 21.79 19.61 11.02
C PRO A 219 21.85 18.28 11.79
N LEU A 220 22.24 17.21 11.10
CA LEU A 220 22.63 15.96 11.73
C LEU A 220 23.89 16.18 12.60
N PRO A 221 24.08 15.40 13.67
CA PRO A 221 25.36 15.30 14.35
C PRO A 221 26.50 15.03 13.36
N SER A 222 27.61 15.74 13.58
CA SER A 222 28.62 16.21 12.62
C SER A 222 29.50 15.18 11.88
N GLU A 223 29.09 13.93 11.67
CA GLU A 223 30.07 12.87 11.33
C GLU A 223 30.03 12.27 9.91
N LYS A 224 29.21 12.75 8.96
CA LYS A 224 29.19 12.15 7.61
C LYS A 224 29.39 13.17 6.48
N LYS A 225 30.66 13.36 6.13
CA LYS A 225 31.21 14.15 4.98
C LYS A 225 30.83 13.64 3.57
N LEU A 226 29.70 12.96 3.39
CA LEU A 226 29.30 12.40 2.09
C LEU A 226 28.38 13.36 1.31
N LYS A 227 29.00 14.04 0.33
CA LYS A 227 28.46 14.73 -0.86
C LYS A 227 27.21 15.58 -0.62
N GLU A 228 27.48 16.80 -0.19
CA GLU A 228 26.54 17.93 -0.10
C GLU A 228 25.57 17.99 -1.31
N ASP A 229 26.06 17.75 -2.53
CA ASP A 229 25.23 17.73 -3.76
C ASP A 229 24.07 16.71 -3.73
N TYR A 230 24.33 15.47 -3.29
CA TYR A 230 23.30 14.42 -3.23
C TYR A 230 22.25 14.74 -2.18
N TYR A 231 22.72 15.24 -1.03
CA TYR A 231 21.86 15.68 0.04
C TYR A 231 20.96 16.86 -0.38
N MET A 232 21.54 17.86 -1.05
CA MET A 232 20.79 19.01 -1.59
C MET A 232 19.75 18.58 -2.64
N MET A 233 20.07 17.59 -3.47
CA MET A 233 19.13 17.01 -4.43
C MET A 233 17.94 16.34 -3.73
N ILE A 234 18.17 15.49 -2.71
CA ILE A 234 17.08 14.85 -1.96
C ILE A 234 16.19 15.90 -1.27
N VAL A 235 16.80 16.91 -0.64
CA VAL A 235 16.09 18.02 -0.02
C VAL A 235 15.23 18.79 -1.03
N ALA A 236 15.76 19.06 -2.23
CA ALA A 236 15.01 19.70 -3.30
C ALA A 236 13.81 18.82 -3.72
N ASN A 237 14.02 17.51 -3.90
CA ASN A 237 12.95 16.58 -4.25
C ASN A 237 11.86 16.53 -3.17
N ALA A 238 12.24 16.49 -1.88
CA ALA A 238 11.32 16.54 -0.75
C ALA A 238 10.40 17.76 -0.79
N LYS A 239 10.93 18.94 -1.16
CA LYS A 239 10.13 20.16 -1.33
C LYS A 239 9.07 19.98 -2.40
N TYR A 240 9.40 19.38 -3.54
CA TYR A 240 8.42 19.13 -4.60
C TYR A 240 7.37 18.10 -4.20
N LEU A 241 7.74 17.04 -3.48
CA LEU A 241 6.78 16.05 -2.95
C LEU A 241 5.72 16.73 -2.08
N SER A 242 6.12 17.64 -1.20
CA SER A 242 5.16 18.38 -0.37
C SER A 242 4.19 19.25 -1.19
N LYS A 243 4.63 19.79 -2.34
CA LYS A 243 3.76 20.56 -3.25
C LYS A 243 2.79 19.64 -3.97
N PHE A 244 3.26 18.52 -4.53
CA PHE A 244 2.42 17.52 -5.18
C PHE A 244 1.34 16.99 -4.23
N TYR A 245 1.70 16.69 -2.98
CA TYR A 245 0.75 16.23 -1.98
C TYR A 245 -0.36 17.25 -1.69
N GLN A 246 0.00 18.53 -1.54
CA GLN A 246 -0.99 19.60 -1.34
C GLN A 246 -1.94 19.74 -2.53
N VAL A 247 -1.41 19.71 -3.76
CA VAL A 247 -2.21 19.80 -4.99
C VAL A 247 -3.11 18.58 -5.15
N TYR A 248 -2.59 17.39 -4.82
CA TYR A 248 -3.36 16.16 -4.81
C TYR A 248 -4.54 16.23 -3.83
N GLY A 249 -4.32 16.75 -2.62
CA GLY A 249 -5.38 16.97 -1.64
C GLY A 249 -6.45 17.95 -2.13
N ASP A 250 -6.05 19.05 -2.79
CA ASP A 250 -6.99 19.99 -3.42
C ASP A 250 -7.79 19.33 -4.55
N TRP A 251 -7.12 18.54 -5.40
CA TRP A 251 -7.75 17.82 -6.50
C TRP A 251 -8.78 16.81 -5.98
N LYS A 252 -8.42 15.98 -4.99
CA LYS A 252 -9.33 15.01 -4.38
C LYS A 252 -10.59 15.64 -3.78
N ARG A 253 -10.46 16.78 -3.11
CA ARG A 253 -11.60 17.51 -2.54
C ARG A 253 -12.55 18.06 -3.60
N ASN A 254 -12.06 18.42 -4.77
CA ASN A 254 -12.89 18.96 -5.86
C ASN A 254 -13.48 17.86 -6.77
N SER A 255 -12.85 16.68 -6.83
CA SER A 255 -13.28 15.56 -7.68
C SER A 255 -14.38 14.69 -7.06
N TRP A 256 -14.61 14.77 -5.74
CA TRP A 256 -15.71 14.07 -5.08
C TRP A 256 -16.87 15.04 -4.82
N PRO A 257 -18.00 14.94 -5.54
CA PRO A 257 -19.20 15.66 -5.14
C PRO A 257 -19.70 15.08 -3.80
N HIS A 258 -19.95 15.97 -2.84
CA HIS A 258 -20.60 15.63 -1.58
C HIS A 258 -21.99 15.02 -1.79
#